data_AF-A0A550GX88-F1
#
_entry.id   AF-A0A550GX88-F1
#
_cell.length_a   1.000
_cell.length_b   1.000
_cell.length_c   1.000
_cell.angle_alpha   90.00
_cell.angle_beta   90.00
_cell.angle_gamma   90.00
#
_symmetry.space_group_name_H-M   'P 1'
#
loop_
_entity.id
_entity.type
_entity.pdbx_description
1 polymer ?
#
loop_
_entity_poly.entity_id
_entity_poly.type
_entity_poly.pdbx_seq_one_letter_code
_entity_poly.pdbx_strand_id
1 'polypeptide(L)'
;MEYKTGHLLTFYEQNHPVYTMAEFPRKGSALYDMLRGDQETKRKSLNTWKRMNKVVIFLYELGLLPLLGIGHYILLLYTVGRKSGKPRVNPLEYRRRDDTVLLFSARGKSSDWYRNL
;
A
#
# COMPACT_ATOMS: atom_id res chain seq x y z
N MET A 1 -13.72 -23.72 8.75
CA MET A 1 -12.59 -23.31 9.62
C MET A 1 -12.60 -21.79 9.62
N GLU A 2 -13.28 -21.22 10.62
CA GLU A 2 -13.62 -19.79 10.68
C GLU A 2 -12.47 -19.07 11.37
N TYR A 3 -11.70 -18.27 10.62
CA TYR A 3 -10.59 -17.53 11.19
C TYR A 3 -11.16 -16.43 12.09
N LYS A 4 -10.81 -16.47 13.38
CA LYS A 4 -11.14 -15.41 14.37
C LYS A 4 -10.38 -14.12 14.04
N THR A 5 -10.84 -13.36 13.04
CA THR A 5 -10.29 -12.07 12.61
C THR A 5 -10.88 -10.86 13.34
N GLY A 6 -11.95 -11.04 14.12
CA GLY A 6 -12.70 -9.95 14.76
C GLY A 6 -11.90 -9.10 15.75
N HIS A 7 -11.08 -9.71 16.62
CA HIS A 7 -10.34 -8.95 17.64
C HIS A 7 -9.19 -8.12 17.07
N LEU A 8 -8.54 -8.58 15.98
CA LEU A 8 -7.47 -7.83 15.34
C LEU A 8 -8.02 -6.60 14.59
N LEU A 9 -9.13 -6.78 13.86
CA LEU A 9 -9.82 -5.69 13.16
C LEU A 9 -10.31 -4.59 14.13
N THR A 10 -10.86 -4.99 15.28
CA THR A 10 -11.40 -4.03 16.27
C THR A 10 -10.28 -3.22 16.94
N PHE A 11 -9.13 -3.87 17.24
CA PHE A 11 -7.97 -3.17 17.81
C PHE A 11 -7.33 -2.18 16.82
N TYR A 12 -7.34 -2.53 15.53
CA TYR A 12 -6.89 -1.66 14.45
C TYR A 12 -7.77 -0.40 14.35
N GLU A 13 -9.08 -0.55 14.19
CA GLU A 13 -9.98 0.59 13.97
C GLU A 13 -9.97 1.61 15.13
N GLN A 14 -9.77 1.16 16.38
CA GLN A 14 -9.81 2.03 17.55
C GLN A 14 -8.53 2.86 17.79
N ASN A 15 -7.39 2.48 17.19
CA ASN A 15 -6.09 3.10 17.49
C ASN A 15 -5.40 3.74 16.28
N HIS A 16 -6.08 3.88 15.14
CA HIS A 16 -5.49 4.57 14.00
C HIS A 16 -5.60 6.09 14.19
N PRO A 17 -4.48 6.83 14.28
CA PRO A 17 -4.56 8.27 14.19
C PRO A 17 -5.21 8.60 12.84
N VAL A 18 -6.25 9.43 12.88
CA VAL A 18 -6.79 10.06 11.67
C VAL A 18 -5.64 10.81 11.02
N TYR A 19 -4.99 10.19 10.03
CA TYR A 19 -3.91 10.84 9.31
C TYR A 19 -4.51 12.02 8.55
N THR A 20 -4.30 13.21 9.09
CA THR A 20 -4.75 14.44 8.48
C THR A 20 -4.10 14.57 7.10
N MET A 21 -4.87 15.08 6.13
CA MET A 21 -4.39 15.35 4.76
C MET A 21 -3.17 16.30 4.72
N ALA A 22 -2.84 16.94 5.85
CA ALA A 22 -1.72 17.87 6.00
C ALA A 22 -0.35 17.24 5.70
N GLU A 23 -0.17 15.92 5.87
CA GLU A 23 1.11 15.23 5.63
C GLU A 23 1.05 14.22 4.48
N PHE A 24 0.32 14.55 3.41
CA PHE A 24 0.24 13.73 2.22
C PHE A 24 0.98 14.35 1.02
N PRO A 25 1.83 13.60 0.29
CA PRO A 25 2.32 12.25 0.60
C PRO A 25 3.29 12.22 1.80
N ARG A 26 3.40 11.06 2.47
CA ARG A 26 4.28 10.87 3.64
C ARG A 26 5.74 11.06 3.22
N LYS A 27 6.49 11.95 3.88
CA LYS A 27 7.92 12.14 3.62
C LYS A 27 8.67 10.79 3.70
N GLY A 28 9.50 10.52 2.69
CA GLY A 28 10.24 9.26 2.57
C GLY A 28 9.43 8.05 2.10
N SER A 29 8.20 8.24 1.61
CA SER A 29 7.45 7.17 0.95
C SER A 29 7.72 7.07 -0.54
N ALA A 30 7.42 5.89 -1.12
CA ALA A 30 7.42 5.69 -2.57
C ALA A 30 6.63 6.78 -3.30
N LEU A 31 5.47 7.13 -2.74
CA LEU A 31 4.57 8.08 -3.33
C LEU A 31 5.14 9.50 -3.24
N TYR A 32 5.78 9.85 -2.14
CA TYR A 32 6.50 11.11 -1.99
C TYR A 32 7.65 11.22 -3.00
N ASP A 33 8.50 10.20 -3.09
CA ASP A 33 9.62 10.15 -4.03
C ASP A 33 9.15 10.28 -5.48
N MET A 34 8.04 9.61 -5.82
CA MET A 34 7.49 9.60 -7.17
C MET A 34 6.87 10.94 -7.57
N LEU A 35 6.23 11.65 -6.63
CA LEU A 35 5.60 12.94 -6.86
C LEU A 35 6.57 14.11 -6.78
N ARG A 36 7.54 14.07 -5.85
CA ARG A 36 8.41 15.21 -5.51
C ARG A 36 9.89 15.00 -5.81
N GLY A 37 10.34 13.77 -6.02
CA GLY A 37 11.75 13.46 -6.30
C GLY A 37 12.18 13.77 -7.74
N ASP A 38 13.49 13.79 -7.97
CA ASP A 38 14.08 13.86 -9.30
C ASP A 38 14.04 12.51 -10.04
N GLN A 39 14.53 12.45 -11.28
CA GLN A 39 14.51 11.23 -12.09
C GLN A 39 15.30 10.08 -11.46
N GLU A 40 16.41 10.38 -10.78
CA GLU A 40 17.24 9.35 -10.15
C GLU A 40 16.54 8.75 -8.93
N THR A 41 15.95 9.60 -8.08
CA THR A 41 15.17 9.24 -6.91
C THR A 41 13.98 8.38 -7.30
N LYS A 42 13.23 8.78 -8.35
CA LYS A 42 12.14 7.97 -8.91
C LYS A 42 12.60 6.59 -9.32
N ARG A 43 13.72 6.49 -10.07
CA ARG A 43 14.27 5.22 -10.53
C ARG A 43 14.73 4.33 -9.38
N LYS A 44 15.44 4.90 -8.40
CA LYS A 44 15.90 4.19 -7.20
C LYS A 44 14.69 3.66 -6.42
N SER A 45 13.71 4.52 -6.14
CA SER A 45 12.50 4.16 -5.41
C SER A 45 11.76 3.02 -6.12
N LEU A 46 11.52 3.10 -7.44
CA LEU A 46 10.89 2.03 -8.21
C LEU A 46 11.61 0.68 -8.11
N ASN A 47 12.94 0.68 -8.23
CA ASN A 47 13.73 -0.55 -8.16
C ASN A 47 13.71 -1.16 -6.75
N THR A 48 13.81 -0.32 -5.72
CA THR A 48 13.69 -0.73 -4.32
C THR A 48 12.32 -1.36 -4.05
N TRP A 49 11.23 -0.68 -4.44
CA TRP A 49 9.88 -1.18 -4.24
C TRP A 49 9.61 -2.48 -5.00
N LYS A 50 10.10 -2.62 -6.24
CA LYS A 50 10.00 -3.86 -7.00
C LYS A 50 10.62 -5.06 -6.25
N ARG A 51 11.73 -4.83 -5.54
CA ARG A 51 12.39 -5.87 -4.72
C ARG A 51 11.63 -6.12 -3.41
N MET A 52 11.17 -5.07 -2.76
CA MET A 52 10.50 -5.15 -1.46
C MET A 52 9.08 -5.71 -1.53
N ASN A 53 8.38 -5.64 -2.68
CA ASN A 53 6.98 -6.08 -2.79
C ASN A 53 6.74 -7.48 -2.23
N LYS A 54 7.61 -8.45 -2.53
CA LYS A 54 7.47 -9.83 -2.04
C LYS A 54 7.62 -9.92 -0.52
N VAL A 55 8.57 -9.17 0.04
CA VAL A 55 8.82 -9.13 1.49
C VAL A 55 7.66 -8.48 2.22
N VAL A 56 7.14 -7.36 1.69
CA VAL A 56 5.99 -6.66 2.27
C VAL A 56 4.75 -7.55 2.24
N ILE A 57 4.46 -8.24 1.13
CA ILE A 57 3.32 -9.18 1.06
C ILE A 57 3.48 -10.28 2.11
N PHE A 58 4.65 -10.92 2.17
CA PHE A 58 4.91 -11.99 3.14
C PHE A 58 4.73 -11.52 4.59
N LEU A 59 5.32 -10.38 4.95
CA LEU A 59 5.19 -9.82 6.30
C LEU A 59 3.75 -9.39 6.61
N TYR A 60 2.97 -8.99 5.60
CA TYR A 60 1.57 -8.59 5.77
C TYR A 60 0.72 -9.81 6.09
N GLU A 61 0.89 -10.88 5.31
CA GLU A 61 0.18 -12.14 5.46
C GLU A 61 0.50 -12.82 6.81
N LEU A 62 1.72 -12.63 7.33
CA LEU A 62 2.11 -13.08 8.66
C LEU A 62 1.64 -12.15 9.81
N GLY A 63 1.04 -11.00 9.50
CA GLY A 63 0.64 -10.02 10.52
C GLY A 63 1.82 -9.34 11.23
N LEU A 64 3.01 -9.32 10.63
CA LEU A 64 4.23 -8.76 11.20
C LEU A 64 4.47 -7.29 10.82
N LEU A 65 3.89 -6.81 9.71
CA LEU A 65 3.94 -5.40 9.32
C LEU A 65 3.54 -4.38 10.42
N PRO A 66 2.54 -4.65 11.27
CA PRO A 66 2.11 -3.73 12.32
C PRO A 66 3.15 -3.61 13.44
N LEU A 67 3.86 -4.70 13.73
CA LEU A 67 4.97 -4.72 14.69
C LEU A 67 6.12 -3.81 14.22
N LEU A 68 6.28 -3.67 12.91
CA LEU A 68 7.27 -2.78 12.29
C LEU A 68 6.78 -1.33 12.17
N GLY A 69 5.59 -1.01 12.67
CA GLY A 69 5.03 0.34 12.60
C GLY A 69 4.66 0.79 11.18
N ILE A 70 4.61 -0.13 10.20
CA ILE A 70 4.29 0.18 8.80
C ILE A 70 2.95 -0.40 8.32
N GLY A 71 2.36 -1.29 9.10
CA GLY A 71 1.10 -1.98 8.74
C GLY A 71 -0.14 -1.09 8.70
N HIS A 72 -0.12 0.06 9.35
CA HIS A 72 -1.31 0.93 9.44
C HIS A 72 -1.54 1.82 8.21
N TYR A 73 -0.57 1.95 7.29
CA TYR A 73 -0.74 2.71 6.04
C TYR A 73 -0.50 1.87 4.78
N ILE A 74 -0.27 0.57 4.90
CA ILE A 74 -0.12 -0.35 3.75
C ILE A 74 -1.37 -1.22 3.65
N LEU A 75 -1.90 -1.38 2.44
CA LEU A 75 -2.89 -2.41 2.12
C LEU A 75 -2.44 -3.27 0.96
N LEU A 76 -3.00 -4.48 0.85
CA LEU A 76 -2.79 -5.36 -0.28
C LEU A 76 -3.95 -5.23 -1.27
N LEU A 77 -3.67 -4.68 -2.45
CA LEU A 77 -4.62 -4.63 -3.55
C LEU A 77 -4.49 -5.88 -4.42
N TYR A 78 -5.52 -6.72 -4.37
CA TYR A 78 -5.66 -7.89 -5.23
C TYR A 78 -6.32 -7.48 -6.54
N THR A 79 -5.71 -7.83 -7.67
CA THR A 79 -6.24 -7.58 -9.02
C THR A 79 -6.00 -8.78 -9.93
N VAL A 80 -6.70 -8.83 -11.05
CA VAL A 80 -6.43 -9.79 -12.13
C VAL A 80 -5.74 -9.06 -13.27
N GLY A 81 -4.60 -9.57 -13.74
CA GLY A 81 -3.85 -8.93 -14.81
C GLY A 81 -4.63 -8.93 -16.11
N ARG A 82 -5.09 -7.77 -16.60
CA ARG A 82 -5.97 -7.63 -17.78
C ARG A 82 -5.45 -8.29 -19.06
N LYS A 83 -4.12 -8.40 -19.20
CA LYS A 83 -3.46 -9.04 -20.36
C LYS A 83 -3.19 -10.53 -20.14
N SER A 84 -2.94 -10.94 -18.91
CA SER A 84 -2.44 -12.30 -18.61
C SER A 84 -3.45 -13.18 -17.89
N GLY A 85 -4.57 -12.65 -17.40
CA GLY A 85 -5.55 -13.36 -16.56
C GLY A 85 -5.03 -13.81 -15.19
N LYS A 86 -3.80 -13.45 -14.82
CA LYS A 86 -3.13 -13.96 -13.60
C LYS A 86 -3.45 -13.09 -12.39
N PRO A 87 -3.65 -13.66 -11.19
CA PRO A 87 -3.74 -12.90 -9.95
C PRO A 87 -2.49 -12.05 -9.71
N ARG A 88 -2.68 -10.84 -9.21
CA ARG A 88 -1.62 -9.88 -8.85
C ARG A 88 -1.94 -9.28 -7.49
N VAL A 89 -0.93 -9.19 -6.64
CA VAL A 89 -1.02 -8.55 -5.32
C VAL A 89 -0.10 -7.34 -5.33
N ASN A 90 -0.63 -6.16 -5.00
CA ASN A 90 0.11 -4.91 -5.01
C ASN A 90 0.03 -4.28 -3.61
N PRO A 91 1.14 -4.22 -2.85
CA PRO A 91 1.17 -3.44 -1.62
C PRO A 91 1.13 -1.95 -1.98
N LEU A 92 0.13 -1.24 -1.47
CA LEU A 92 -0.07 0.18 -1.75
C LEU A 92 -0.18 0.96 -0.44
N GLU A 93 0.37 2.17 -0.43
CA GLU A 93 0.01 3.13 0.60
C GLU A 93 -1.46 3.54 0.41
N TYR A 94 -2.22 3.53 1.50
CA TYR A 94 -3.63 3.94 1.48
C TYR A 94 -3.90 5.01 2.54
N ARG A 95 -5.00 5.72 2.33
CA ARG A 95 -5.63 6.56 3.35
C ARG A 95 -7.08 6.14 3.52
N ARG A 96 -7.59 6.22 4.74
CA ARG A 96 -9.02 6.05 5.02
C ARG A 96 -9.60 7.40 5.40
N ARG A 97 -10.73 7.76 4.80
CA ARG A 97 -11.55 8.91 5.17
C ARG A 97 -12.97 8.42 5.26
N ASP A 98 -13.53 8.38 6.47
CA ASP A 98 -14.84 7.81 6.75
C ASP A 98 -14.91 6.36 6.20
N ASP A 99 -15.90 6.08 5.34
CA ASP A 99 -16.07 4.78 4.69
C ASP A 99 -15.33 4.64 3.35
N THR A 100 -14.46 5.61 3.01
CA THR A 100 -13.73 5.64 1.75
C THR A 100 -12.26 5.27 1.93
N VAL A 101 -11.81 4.29 1.14
CA VAL A 101 -10.38 3.95 1.00
C VAL A 101 -9.82 4.68 -0.22
N LEU A 102 -8.82 5.52 0.01
CA LEU A 102 -8.13 6.30 -1.01
C LEU A 102 -6.81 5.61 -1.36
N LEU A 103 -6.67 5.27 -2.64
CA LEU A 103 -5.45 4.74 -3.24
C LEU A 103 -4.84 5.76 -4.20
N PHE A 104 -3.52 5.85 -4.21
CA PHE A 104 -2.82 6.82 -5.06
C PHE A 104 -1.91 6.11 -6.06
N SER A 105 -2.15 6.37 -7.34
CA SER A 105 -1.28 5.88 -8.40
C SER A 105 -0.11 6.83 -8.62
N ALA A 106 1.02 6.51 -7.99
CA ALA A 106 2.27 7.26 -8.14
C ALA A 106 2.72 7.41 -9.60
N ARG A 107 2.40 6.45 -10.48
CA ARG A 107 2.68 6.50 -11.93
C ARG A 107 1.45 6.92 -12.77
N GLY A 108 0.42 7.45 -12.14
CA GLY A 108 -0.84 7.81 -12.78
C GLY A 108 -1.50 6.64 -13.53
N LYS A 109 -2.13 6.93 -14.67
CA LYS A 109 -2.86 5.93 -15.48
C LYS A 109 -1.95 4.85 -16.11
N SER A 110 -0.63 4.99 -15.97
CA SER A 110 0.34 4.01 -16.50
C SER A 110 0.63 2.83 -15.55
N SER A 111 0.16 2.88 -14.30
CA SER A 111 0.33 1.78 -13.34
C SER A 111 -0.45 0.55 -13.78
N ASP A 112 0.17 -0.63 -13.75
CA ASP A 112 -0.49 -1.86 -14.19
C ASP A 112 -1.69 -2.23 -13.31
N TRP A 113 -1.58 -2.06 -11.98
CA TRP A 113 -2.71 -2.30 -11.07
C TRP A 113 -3.88 -1.36 -11.34
N TYR A 114 -3.61 -0.08 -11.66
CA TYR A 114 -4.65 0.90 -11.98
C TYR A 114 -5.40 0.52 -13.25
N ARG A 115 -4.70 -0.09 -14.22
CA ARG A 115 -5.28 -0.56 -15.47
C ARG A 115 -5.98 -1.91 -15.34
N ASN A 116 -5.74 -2.64 -14.26
CA ASN A 116 -6.37 -3.93 -13.98
C ASN A 116 -7.70 -3.77 -13.23
N LEU A 117 -7.87 -2.66 -12.52
CA LEU A 117 -9.17 -2.17 -12.05
C LEU A 117 -10.00 -1.70 -13.26
#